data_AF-A0A1Q7M548-F1
#
_entry.id   AF-A0A1Q7M548-F1
#
_cell.length_a   1.000
_cell.length_b   1.000
_cell.length_c   1.000
_cell.angle_alpha   90.00
_cell.angle_beta   90.00
_cell.angle_gamma   90.00
#
_symmetry.space_group_name_H-M   'P 1'
#
loop_
_entity.id
_entity.type
_entity.pdbx_description
1 polymer ?
#
loop_
_entity_poly.entity_id
_entity_poly.type
_entity_poly.pdbx_seq_one_letter_code
_entity_poly.pdbx_strand_id
1 'polypeptide(L)'
;MCLASGVLAAGEDHLLAGAQLFRERRFQEAYVEFMVASRLGAGGDAAWYAAATLVKLQRPEDALEAFAAAERAAPSAADPLLDYYRALACYDARLFLCADALLDGVGDRTGPRIGAQARKMRVDIAALLSSEPSVDTIDWYHSRGEAARKGGRHALAALYYREASALAARRPDHHRQAEARASLSGLRKELAP
;
A
#
# COMPACT_ATOMS: atom_id res chain seq x y z
N MET A 1 -28.66 -7.36 22.97
CA MET A 1 -28.41 -6.27 22.00
C MET A 1 -27.53 -5.14 22.55
N CYS A 2 -27.61 -4.74 23.83
CA CYS A 2 -26.84 -3.57 24.34
C CYS A 2 -25.30 -3.70 24.33
N LEU A 3 -24.74 -4.91 24.47
CA LEU A 3 -23.28 -5.09 24.52
C LEU A 3 -22.59 -4.83 23.17
N ALA A 4 -23.22 -5.22 22.06
CA ALA A 4 -22.65 -5.00 20.72
C ALA A 4 -22.64 -3.51 20.34
N SER A 5 -23.68 -2.76 20.74
CA SER A 5 -23.76 -1.32 20.52
C SER A 5 -22.71 -0.55 21.33
N GLY A 6 -22.40 -0.99 22.56
CA GLY A 6 -21.36 -0.36 23.38
C GLY A 6 -19.94 -0.58 22.85
N VAL A 7 -19.64 -1.76 22.30
CA VAL A 7 -18.34 -2.07 21.69
C VAL A 7 -18.10 -1.25 20.43
N LEU A 8 -19.13 -1.09 19.59
CA LEU A 8 -19.05 -0.28 18.38
C LEU A 8 -18.80 1.20 18.70
N ALA A 9 -19.54 1.75 19.68
CA ALA A 9 -19.36 3.13 20.13
C ALA A 9 -17.94 3.38 20.67
N ALA A 10 -17.41 2.46 21.48
CA ALA A 10 -16.03 2.56 21.96
C ALA A 10 -15.01 2.55 20.80
N GLY A 11 -15.26 1.75 19.76
CA GLY A 11 -14.41 1.76 18.57
C GLY A 11 -14.49 3.07 17.78
N GLU A 12 -15.67 3.71 17.69
CA GLU A 12 -15.83 5.03 17.07
C GLU A 12 -15.07 6.12 17.84
N ASP A 13 -15.07 6.05 19.18
CA ASP A 13 -14.26 6.94 20.03
C ASP A 13 -12.77 6.80 19.74
N HIS A 14 -12.26 5.55 19.66
CA HIS A 14 -10.87 5.27 19.28
C HIS A 14 -10.55 5.76 17.86
N LEU A 15 -11.48 5.64 16.91
CA LEU A 15 -11.30 6.15 15.54
C LEU A 15 -11.12 7.68 15.54
N LEU A 16 -11.96 8.40 16.29
CA LEU A 16 -11.88 9.86 16.42
C LEU A 16 -10.60 10.30 17.15
N ALA A 17 -10.21 9.61 18.22
CA ALA A 17 -8.97 9.86 18.94
C ALA A 17 -7.74 9.67 18.03
N GLY A 18 -7.71 8.57 17.27
CA GLY A 18 -6.67 8.31 16.28
C GLY A 18 -6.56 9.41 15.23
N ALA A 19 -7.70 9.88 14.70
CA ALA A 19 -7.73 10.98 13.72
C ALA A 19 -7.18 12.29 14.31
N GLN A 20 -7.50 12.60 15.56
CA GLN A 20 -6.97 13.78 16.25
C GLN A 20 -5.45 13.67 16.43
N LEU A 21 -4.95 12.56 16.95
CA LEU A 21 -3.52 12.32 17.15
C LEU A 21 -2.75 12.36 15.83
N PHE A 22 -3.33 11.85 14.75
CA PHE A 22 -2.74 11.92 13.41
C PHE A 22 -2.56 13.36 12.95
N ARG A 23 -3.58 14.22 13.15
CA ARG A 23 -3.48 15.66 12.85
C ARG A 23 -2.41 16.36 13.70
N GLU A 24 -2.25 15.95 14.95
CA GLU A 24 -1.21 16.42 15.87
C GLU A 24 0.19 15.85 15.56
N ARG A 25 0.31 15.01 14.53
CA ARG A 25 1.55 14.32 14.13
C ARG A 25 2.08 13.33 15.18
N ARG A 26 1.24 12.89 16.11
CA ARG A 26 1.52 11.85 17.10
C ARG A 26 1.25 10.46 16.51
N PHE A 27 2.00 10.14 15.45
CA PHE A 27 1.69 9.00 14.59
C PHE A 27 1.75 7.64 15.29
N GLN A 28 2.66 7.45 16.24
CA GLN A 28 2.76 6.18 16.97
C GLN A 28 1.50 5.93 17.80
N GLU A 29 0.97 6.97 18.43
CA GLU A 29 -0.23 6.89 19.27
C GLU A 29 -1.48 6.77 18.39
N ALA A 30 -1.56 7.55 17.31
CA ALA A 30 -2.62 7.43 16.31
C ALA A 30 -2.72 6.01 15.75
N TYR A 31 -1.58 5.37 15.46
CA TYR A 31 -1.55 3.99 14.99
C TYR A 31 -2.16 3.02 16.01
N VAL A 32 -1.86 3.18 17.29
CA VAL A 32 -2.44 2.34 18.36
C VAL A 32 -3.97 2.53 18.40
N GLU A 33 -4.45 3.77 18.38
CA GLU A 33 -5.88 4.07 18.40
C GLU A 33 -6.62 3.46 17.21
N PHE A 34 -6.10 3.62 15.98
CA PHE A 34 -6.70 3.02 14.79
C PHE A 34 -6.70 1.49 14.82
N MET A 35 -5.64 0.88 15.36
CA MET A 35 -5.59 -0.57 15.54
C MET A 35 -6.61 -1.07 16.56
N VAL A 36 -6.85 -0.33 17.64
CA VAL A 36 -7.90 -0.66 18.61
C VAL A 36 -9.28 -0.50 17.98
N ALA A 37 -9.55 0.62 17.30
CA ALA A 37 -10.81 0.85 16.58
C ALA A 37 -11.12 -0.28 15.59
N SER A 38 -10.12 -0.69 14.79
CA SER A 38 -10.27 -1.79 13.83
C SER A 38 -10.60 -3.13 14.51
N ARG A 39 -9.98 -3.43 15.66
CA ARG A 39 -10.27 -4.66 16.44
C ARG A 39 -11.67 -4.65 17.06
N LEU A 40 -12.18 -3.49 17.40
CA LEU A 40 -13.53 -3.30 17.92
C LEU A 40 -14.59 -3.25 16.80
N GLY A 41 -14.18 -3.35 15.53
CA GLY A 41 -15.07 -3.35 14.37
C GLY A 41 -15.61 -1.98 13.98
N ALA A 42 -15.02 -0.90 14.50
CA ALA A 42 -15.46 0.45 14.16
C ALA A 42 -14.87 0.92 12.83
N GLY A 43 -15.78 1.28 11.91
CA GLY A 43 -15.49 1.84 10.60
C GLY A 43 -14.74 0.86 9.68
N GLY A 44 -15.22 0.69 8.44
CA GLY A 44 -14.43 -0.02 7.41
C GLY A 44 -13.04 0.59 7.21
N ASP A 45 -12.90 1.87 7.57
CA ASP A 45 -11.76 2.72 7.26
C ASP A 45 -10.67 2.69 8.36
N ALA A 46 -10.94 2.17 9.57
CA ALA A 46 -9.96 2.20 10.67
C ALA A 46 -8.66 1.45 10.32
N ALA A 47 -8.78 0.29 9.67
CA ALA A 47 -7.63 -0.48 9.18
C ALA A 47 -6.86 0.29 8.08
N TRP A 48 -7.57 1.05 7.24
CA TRP A 48 -6.97 1.89 6.22
C TRP A 48 -6.19 3.06 6.81
N TYR A 49 -6.73 3.72 7.85
CA TYR A 49 -6.02 4.78 8.56
C TYR A 49 -4.81 4.25 9.36
N ALA A 50 -4.91 3.05 9.94
CA ALA A 50 -3.76 2.39 10.54
C ALA A 50 -2.64 2.17 9.51
N ALA A 51 -2.99 1.68 8.30
CA ALA A 51 -2.04 1.52 7.20
C ALA A 51 -1.42 2.84 6.74
N ALA A 52 -2.22 3.90 6.56
CA ALA A 52 -1.73 5.24 6.22
C ALA A 52 -0.78 5.81 7.30
N THR A 53 -1.01 5.48 8.57
CA THR A 53 -0.15 5.91 9.68
C THR A 53 1.22 5.24 9.64
N LEU A 54 1.32 3.98 9.18
CA LEU A 54 2.61 3.31 8.96
C LEU A 54 3.47 4.04 7.91
N VAL A 55 2.85 4.68 6.91
CA VAL A 55 3.57 5.54 5.94
C VAL A 55 4.21 6.74 6.64
N LYS A 56 3.45 7.40 7.53
CA LYS A 56 3.97 8.52 8.34
C LYS A 56 5.05 8.10 9.33
N LEU A 57 5.02 6.83 9.77
CA LEU A 57 6.07 6.21 10.59
C LEU A 57 7.26 5.70 9.78
N GLN A 58 7.32 5.96 8.47
CA GLN A 58 8.42 5.54 7.58
C GLN A 58 8.61 4.02 7.53
N ARG A 59 7.48 3.28 7.57
CA ARG A 59 7.43 1.82 7.47
C ARG A 59 6.65 1.40 6.22
N PRO A 60 7.13 1.71 5.00
CA PRO A 60 6.36 1.57 3.77
C PRO A 60 5.96 0.13 3.47
N GLU A 61 6.83 -0.84 3.70
CA GLU A 61 6.51 -2.26 3.46
C GLU A 61 5.40 -2.77 4.38
N ASP A 62 5.42 -2.35 5.66
CA ASP A 62 4.39 -2.68 6.64
C ASP A 62 3.06 -2.01 6.27
N ALA A 63 3.11 -0.77 5.78
CA ALA A 63 1.95 -0.09 5.26
C ALA A 63 1.32 -0.85 4.09
N LEU A 64 2.13 -1.37 3.15
CA LEU A 64 1.61 -2.10 1.98
C LEU A 64 0.90 -3.41 2.34
N GLU A 65 1.42 -4.16 3.32
CA GLU A 65 0.72 -5.33 3.88
C GLU A 65 -0.58 -4.92 4.57
N ALA A 66 -0.53 -3.86 5.38
CA ALA A 66 -1.71 -3.36 6.10
C ALA A 66 -2.80 -2.87 5.14
N PHE A 67 -2.44 -2.15 4.07
CA PHE A 67 -3.38 -1.73 3.01
C PHE A 67 -4.01 -2.94 2.32
N ALA A 68 -3.22 -3.97 1.97
CA ALA A 68 -3.76 -5.18 1.36
C ALA A 68 -4.68 -5.98 2.30
N ALA A 69 -4.46 -5.93 3.61
CA ALA A 69 -5.37 -6.49 4.60
C ALA A 69 -6.66 -5.66 4.74
N ALA A 70 -6.53 -4.33 4.82
CA ALA A 70 -7.66 -3.40 4.91
C ALA A 70 -8.57 -3.49 3.67
N GLU A 71 -7.99 -3.57 2.48
CA GLU A 71 -8.71 -3.73 1.21
C GLU A 71 -9.52 -5.02 1.14
N ARG A 72 -9.00 -6.13 1.68
CA ARG A 72 -9.75 -7.40 1.76
C ARG A 72 -10.89 -7.33 2.77
N ALA A 73 -10.70 -6.62 3.88
CA ALA A 73 -11.70 -6.51 4.93
C ALA A 73 -12.82 -5.52 4.59
N ALA A 74 -12.48 -4.39 3.95
CA ALA A 74 -13.40 -3.33 3.57
C ALA A 74 -13.02 -2.74 2.20
N PRO A 75 -13.42 -3.38 1.08
CA PRO A 75 -13.06 -2.93 -0.27
C PRO A 75 -13.62 -1.55 -0.63
N SER A 76 -14.75 -1.15 -0.04
CA SER A 76 -15.43 0.13 -0.32
C SER A 76 -14.90 1.31 0.49
N ALA A 77 -13.96 1.08 1.42
CA ALA A 77 -13.38 2.10 2.29
C ALA A 77 -12.20 2.86 1.64
N ALA A 78 -11.71 2.38 0.49
CA ALA A 78 -10.65 3.06 -0.24
C ALA A 78 -11.15 4.41 -0.78
N ASP A 79 -10.49 5.49 -0.38
CA ASP A 79 -10.72 6.83 -0.91
C ASP A 79 -9.46 7.38 -1.60
N PRO A 80 -9.58 8.46 -2.39
CA PRO A 80 -8.44 9.05 -3.10
C PRO A 80 -7.28 9.52 -2.19
N LEU A 81 -7.54 9.86 -0.92
CA LEU A 81 -6.50 10.24 0.04
C LEU A 81 -5.76 9.00 0.56
N LEU A 82 -6.46 7.89 0.80
CA LEU A 82 -5.87 6.61 1.19
C LEU A 82 -5.08 5.99 0.03
N ASP A 83 -5.58 6.10 -1.21
CA ASP A 83 -4.84 5.73 -2.42
C ASP A 83 -3.54 6.54 -2.54
N TYR A 84 -3.57 7.84 -2.23
CA TYR A 84 -2.37 8.67 -2.18
C TYR A 84 -1.37 8.17 -1.13
N TYR A 85 -1.81 7.79 0.08
CA TYR A 85 -0.91 7.22 1.08
C TYR A 85 -0.34 5.86 0.66
N ARG A 86 -1.15 5.00 0.03
CA ARG A 86 -0.68 3.73 -0.52
C ARG A 86 0.34 3.97 -1.64
N ALA A 87 0.14 4.99 -2.47
CA ALA A 87 1.11 5.38 -3.50
C ALA A 87 2.43 5.87 -2.91
N LEU A 88 2.40 6.68 -1.84
CA LEU A 88 3.60 7.07 -1.09
C LEU A 88 4.35 5.84 -0.56
N ALA A 89 3.63 4.86 0.01
CA ALA A 89 4.23 3.62 0.47
C ALA A 89 4.89 2.82 -0.68
N CYS A 90 4.23 2.73 -1.84
CA CYS A 90 4.83 2.13 -3.02
C CYS A 90 6.09 2.90 -3.48
N TYR A 91 6.05 4.22 -3.53
CA TYR A 91 7.19 5.05 -3.91
C TYR A 91 8.39 4.87 -2.96
N ASP A 92 8.16 4.91 -1.65
CA ASP A 92 9.20 4.73 -0.62
C ASP A 92 9.78 3.30 -0.64
N ALA A 93 8.98 2.31 -1.04
CA ALA A 93 9.43 0.93 -1.28
C ALA A 93 10.05 0.72 -2.68
N ARG A 94 10.23 1.78 -3.46
CA ARG A 94 10.71 1.78 -4.86
C ARG A 94 9.83 1.03 -5.85
N LEU A 95 8.58 0.73 -5.52
CA LEU A 95 7.59 0.12 -6.42
C LEU A 95 6.97 1.23 -7.30
N PHE A 96 7.74 1.72 -8.27
CA PHE A 96 7.40 2.94 -9.01
C PHE A 96 6.20 2.77 -9.95
N LEU A 97 6.02 1.61 -10.59
CA LEU A 97 4.84 1.32 -11.41
C LEU A 97 3.59 1.15 -10.52
N CYS A 98 3.72 0.54 -9.34
CA CYS A 98 2.63 0.55 -8.35
C CYS A 98 2.24 1.99 -7.97
N ALA A 99 3.23 2.82 -7.64
CA ALA A 99 3.00 4.20 -7.23
C ALA A 99 2.32 5.01 -8.35
N ASP A 100 2.81 4.92 -9.59
CA ASP A 100 2.23 5.66 -10.72
C ASP A 100 0.78 5.24 -11.00
N ALA A 101 0.49 3.94 -10.97
CA ALA A 101 -0.87 3.42 -11.17
C ALA A 101 -1.87 3.95 -10.13
N LEU A 102 -1.46 4.05 -8.87
CA LEU A 102 -2.31 4.62 -7.82
C LEU A 102 -2.46 6.15 -7.98
N LEU A 103 -1.37 6.85 -8.32
CA LEU A 103 -1.39 8.32 -8.47
C LEU A 103 -2.21 8.79 -9.68
N ASP A 104 -2.37 7.96 -10.71
CA ASP A 104 -3.22 8.27 -11.87
C ASP A 104 -4.66 8.60 -11.45
N GLY A 105 -5.19 7.88 -10.46
CA GLY A 105 -6.54 8.10 -9.93
C GLY A 105 -6.64 9.14 -8.80
N VAL A 106 -5.53 9.64 -8.27
CA VAL A 106 -5.52 10.57 -7.11
C VAL A 106 -5.72 12.02 -7.55
N GLY A 107 -5.13 12.42 -8.68
CA GLY A 107 -4.98 13.81 -9.08
C GLY A 107 -6.28 14.60 -9.19
N ASP A 108 -7.32 13.99 -9.77
CA ASP A 108 -8.59 14.66 -10.07
C ASP A 108 -9.62 14.53 -8.93
N ARG A 109 -9.39 13.62 -7.99
CA ARG A 109 -10.33 13.26 -6.92
C ARG A 109 -9.88 13.73 -5.53
N THR A 110 -8.77 14.46 -5.45
CA THR A 110 -8.23 15.03 -4.20
C THR A 110 -8.13 16.56 -4.25
N GLY A 111 -7.97 17.19 -3.07
CA GLY A 111 -7.78 18.65 -2.99
C GLY A 111 -6.52 19.14 -3.73
N PRO A 112 -6.43 20.44 -4.08
CA PRO A 112 -5.44 20.98 -5.02
C PRO A 112 -3.99 20.73 -4.60
N ARG A 113 -3.72 20.70 -3.29
CA ARG A 113 -2.38 20.40 -2.75
C ARG A 113 -1.95 18.96 -3.03
N ILE A 114 -2.82 17.98 -2.79
CA ILE A 114 -2.51 16.57 -3.03
C ILE A 114 -2.42 16.31 -4.52
N GLY A 115 -3.34 16.86 -5.32
CA GLY A 115 -3.28 16.75 -6.78
C GLY A 115 -1.96 17.30 -7.36
N ALA A 116 -1.47 18.44 -6.87
CA ALA A 116 -0.17 18.98 -7.30
C ALA A 116 1.00 18.06 -6.90
N GLN A 117 0.98 17.52 -5.68
CA GLN A 117 2.02 16.61 -5.21
C GLN A 117 2.02 15.29 -5.99
N ALA A 118 0.83 14.73 -6.26
CA ALA A 118 0.66 13.53 -7.08
C ALA A 118 1.21 13.73 -8.49
N ARG A 119 0.86 14.84 -9.16
CA ARG A 119 1.40 15.17 -10.50
C ARG A 119 2.93 15.29 -10.49
N LYS A 120 3.51 15.95 -9.50
CA LYS A 120 4.97 16.06 -9.36
C LYS A 120 5.61 14.68 -9.24
N MET A 121 5.09 13.84 -8.34
CA MET A 121 5.61 12.48 -8.16
C MET A 121 5.53 11.65 -9.44
N ARG A 122 4.45 11.77 -10.21
CA ARG A 122 4.33 11.07 -11.50
C ARG A 122 5.37 11.54 -12.53
N VAL A 123 5.70 12.82 -12.56
CA VAL A 123 6.80 13.34 -13.39
C VAL A 123 8.13 12.74 -12.95
N ASP A 124 8.41 12.70 -11.65
CA ASP A 124 9.64 12.12 -11.10
C ASP A 124 9.73 10.61 -11.43
N ILE A 125 8.62 9.86 -11.28
CA ILE A 125 8.53 8.44 -11.64
C ILE A 125 8.75 8.25 -13.15
N ALA A 126 8.11 9.05 -14.00
CA ALA A 126 8.28 8.95 -15.45
C ALA A 126 9.74 9.15 -15.88
N ALA A 127 10.47 10.06 -15.21
CA ALA A 127 11.89 10.25 -15.43
C ALA A 127 12.72 9.03 -14.97
N LEU A 128 12.43 8.47 -13.80
CA LEU A 128 13.10 7.23 -13.31
C LEU A 128 12.87 6.04 -14.24
N LEU A 129 11.70 6.01 -14.88
CA LEU A 129 11.28 4.93 -15.75
C LEU A 129 11.54 5.24 -17.23
N SER A 130 12.26 6.30 -17.61
CA SER A 130 12.37 6.70 -19.01
C SER A 130 13.28 5.80 -19.86
N SER A 131 14.24 5.13 -19.24
CA SER A 131 15.18 4.23 -19.92
C SER A 131 14.74 2.76 -19.86
N GLU A 132 15.38 1.93 -20.68
CA GLU A 132 15.27 0.48 -20.54
C GLU A 132 15.68 0.06 -19.12
N PRO A 133 14.87 -0.73 -18.39
CA PRO A 133 15.23 -1.22 -17.07
C PRO A 133 16.44 -2.16 -17.13
N SER A 134 17.42 -2.00 -16.23
CA SER A 134 18.56 -2.92 -16.17
C SER A 134 18.18 -4.30 -15.62
N VAL A 135 18.95 -5.32 -15.98
CA VAL A 135 18.82 -6.67 -15.42
C VAL A 135 18.97 -6.65 -13.90
N ASP A 136 19.95 -5.90 -13.37
CA ASP A 136 20.17 -5.74 -11.92
C ASP A 136 18.94 -5.17 -11.21
N THR A 137 18.23 -4.23 -11.84
CA THR A 137 17.00 -3.65 -11.28
C THR A 137 15.91 -4.71 -11.18
N ILE A 138 15.74 -5.53 -12.22
CA ILE A 138 14.75 -6.62 -12.24
C ILE A 138 15.13 -7.70 -11.20
N ASP A 139 16.41 -8.07 -11.12
CA ASP A 139 16.92 -9.05 -10.16
C ASP A 139 16.78 -8.58 -8.72
N TRP A 140 16.93 -7.27 -8.47
CA TRP A 140 16.64 -6.68 -7.17
C TRP A 140 15.19 -6.91 -6.75
N TYR A 141 14.22 -6.66 -7.64
CA TYR A 141 12.80 -6.91 -7.33
C TYR A 141 12.50 -8.39 -7.10
N HIS A 142 13.12 -9.30 -7.84
CA HIS A 142 13.00 -10.75 -7.57
C HIS A 142 13.52 -11.10 -6.17
N SER A 143 14.70 -10.62 -5.81
CA SER A 143 15.29 -10.85 -4.48
C SER A 143 14.39 -10.34 -3.35
N ARG A 144 13.83 -9.13 -3.51
CA ARG A 144 12.88 -8.56 -2.54
C ARG A 144 11.58 -9.35 -2.47
N GLY A 145 11.04 -9.78 -3.60
CA GLY A 145 9.85 -10.63 -3.67
C GLY A 145 10.05 -11.98 -2.99
N GLU A 146 11.20 -12.62 -3.18
CA GLU A 146 11.57 -13.86 -2.50
C GLU A 146 11.71 -13.67 -0.99
N ALA A 147 12.41 -12.62 -0.55
CA ALA A 147 12.58 -12.32 0.87
C ALA A 147 11.24 -12.05 1.56
N ALA A 148 10.37 -11.25 0.93
CA ALA A 148 9.02 -10.97 1.43
C ALA A 148 8.20 -12.27 1.56
N ARG A 149 8.22 -13.11 0.53
CA ARG A 149 7.49 -14.40 0.54
C ARG A 149 8.01 -15.32 1.64
N LYS A 150 9.32 -15.48 1.80
CA LYS A 150 9.93 -16.28 2.88
C LYS A 150 9.55 -15.76 4.27
N GLY A 151 9.35 -14.45 4.40
CA GLY A 151 8.86 -13.81 5.62
C GLY A 151 7.34 -13.87 5.82
N GLY A 152 6.58 -14.59 4.98
CA GLY A 152 5.11 -14.66 5.05
C GLY A 152 4.39 -13.39 4.58
N ARG A 153 5.11 -12.44 3.99
CA ARG A 153 4.60 -11.15 3.49
C ARG A 153 4.12 -11.29 2.06
N HIS A 154 3.04 -12.05 1.88
CA HIS A 154 2.58 -12.49 0.56
C HIS A 154 2.05 -11.33 -0.31
N ALA A 155 1.40 -10.32 0.28
CA ALA A 155 0.90 -9.18 -0.50
C ALA A 155 2.04 -8.30 -1.01
N LEU A 156 3.05 -8.05 -0.17
CA LEU A 156 4.27 -7.34 -0.53
C LEU A 156 5.07 -8.10 -1.59
N ALA A 157 5.23 -9.43 -1.42
CA ALA A 157 5.87 -10.27 -2.42
C ALA A 157 5.17 -10.15 -3.78
N ALA A 158 3.84 -10.15 -3.80
CA ALA A 158 3.06 -9.99 -5.02
C ALA A 158 3.28 -8.61 -5.68
N LEU A 159 3.43 -7.54 -4.91
CA LEU A 159 3.78 -6.22 -5.47
C LEU A 159 5.16 -6.26 -6.14
N TYR A 160 6.17 -6.84 -5.49
CA TYR A 160 7.51 -6.94 -6.04
C TYR A 160 7.57 -7.76 -7.34
N TYR A 161 6.90 -8.91 -7.41
CA TYR A 161 6.88 -9.70 -8.65
C TYR A 161 6.07 -9.03 -9.76
N ARG A 162 5.04 -8.23 -9.43
CA ARG A 162 4.30 -7.45 -10.43
C ARG A 162 5.19 -6.38 -11.04
N GLU A 163 5.94 -5.67 -10.20
CA GLU A 163 6.91 -4.66 -10.61
C GLU A 163 7.99 -5.28 -11.52
N ALA A 164 8.61 -6.39 -11.07
CA ALA A 164 9.60 -7.14 -11.85
C ALA A 164 9.06 -7.57 -13.22
N SER A 165 7.85 -8.16 -13.27
CA SER A 165 7.26 -8.66 -14.51
C SER A 165 6.95 -7.54 -15.51
N ALA A 166 6.50 -6.39 -15.02
CA ALA A 166 6.17 -5.24 -15.85
C ALA A 166 7.42 -4.54 -16.38
N LEU A 167 8.47 -4.39 -15.57
CA LEU A 167 9.76 -3.85 -16.04
C LEU A 167 10.45 -4.78 -17.02
N ALA A 168 10.44 -6.10 -16.77
CA ALA A 168 10.97 -7.08 -17.70
C ALA A 168 10.26 -7.05 -19.06
N ALA A 169 8.95 -6.74 -19.10
CA ALA A 169 8.20 -6.60 -20.34
C ALA A 169 8.71 -5.48 -21.26
N ARG A 170 9.43 -4.51 -20.69
CA ARG A 170 9.96 -3.34 -21.40
C ARG A 170 11.35 -3.58 -21.97
N ARG A 171 11.93 -4.75 -21.73
CA ARG A 171 13.19 -5.19 -22.32
C ARG A 171 12.91 -6.14 -23.49
N PRO A 172 13.72 -6.11 -24.57
CA PRO A 172 13.60 -7.06 -25.68
C PRO A 172 13.82 -8.53 -25.29
N ASP A 173 14.64 -8.78 -24.26
CA ASP A 173 15.01 -10.13 -23.79
C ASP A 173 14.01 -10.72 -22.77
N HIS A 174 13.05 -9.92 -22.30
CA HIS A 174 12.08 -10.31 -21.28
C HIS A 174 12.72 -10.93 -20.02
N HIS A 175 13.91 -10.44 -19.60
CA HIS A 175 14.70 -10.99 -18.49
C HIS A 175 13.85 -11.41 -17.29
N ARG A 176 13.79 -12.73 -17.01
CA ARG A 176 13.06 -13.35 -15.90
C ARG A 176 11.58 -12.96 -15.77
N GLN A 177 10.95 -12.49 -16.85
CA GLN A 177 9.54 -12.12 -16.84
C GLN A 177 8.64 -13.31 -16.53
N ALA A 178 8.94 -14.48 -17.13
CA ALA A 178 8.18 -15.70 -16.93
C ALA A 178 8.23 -16.19 -15.48
N GLU A 179 9.40 -16.12 -14.83
CA GLU A 179 9.59 -16.44 -13.42
C GLU A 179 8.74 -15.54 -12.52
N ALA A 180 8.76 -14.22 -12.76
CA ALA A 180 7.97 -13.28 -11.98
C ALA A 180 6.46 -13.57 -12.09
N ARG A 181 5.98 -13.90 -13.30
CA ARG A 181 4.58 -14.30 -13.54
C ARG A 181 4.23 -15.62 -12.85
N ALA A 182 5.14 -16.59 -12.86
CA ALA A 182 4.95 -17.87 -12.18
C ALA A 182 4.84 -17.67 -10.65
N SER A 183 5.73 -16.87 -10.06
CA SER A 183 5.69 -16.51 -8.63
C SER A 183 4.40 -15.79 -8.25
N LEU A 184 3.92 -14.86 -9.07
CA LEU A 184 2.62 -14.20 -8.89
C LEU A 184 1.45 -15.20 -8.89
N SER A 185 1.46 -16.14 -9.84
CA SER A 185 0.43 -17.17 -9.94
C SER A 185 0.42 -18.07 -8.70
N GLY A 186 1.60 -18.43 -8.19
CA GLY A 186 1.74 -19.16 -6.92
C GLY A 186 1.15 -18.41 -5.74
N LEU A 187 1.53 -17.13 -5.56
CA LEU A 187 1.03 -16.29 -4.47
C LEU A 187 -0.49 -16.08 -4.52
N ARG A 188 -1.09 -15.98 -5.71
CA ARG A 188 -2.56 -15.89 -5.84
C ARG A 188 -3.27 -17.12 -5.29
N LYS A 189 -2.68 -18.31 -5.44
CA LYS A 189 -3.23 -19.55 -4.84
C LYS A 189 -3.08 -19.56 -3.33
N GLU A 190 -1.99 -18.99 -2.81
CA GLU A 190 -1.73 -18.86 -1.37
C GLU A 190 -2.58 -17.76 -0.70
N LEU A 191 -3.09 -16.79 -1.46
CA LEU A 191 -3.92 -15.68 -1.00
C LEU A 191 -5.43 -15.89 -1.26
N ALA A 192 -5.81 -16.97 -1.93
CA ALA A 192 -7.22 -17.32 -2.12
C ALA A 192 -7.86 -17.70 -0.77
N PRO A 193 -9.11 -17.29 -0.50
CA PRO A 193 -9.82 -17.62 0.74
C PRO A 193 -10.08 -19.12 0.92
#